data_AF-A0A251SUJ7-F1
#
_entry.id   AF-A0A251SUJ7-F1
#
_cell.length_a   1.000
_cell.length_b   1.000
_cell.length_c   1.000
_cell.angle_alpha   90.00
_cell.angle_beta   90.00
_cell.angle_gamma   90.00
#
_symmetry.space_group_name_H-M   'P 1'
#
loop_
_entity.id
_entity.type
_entity.pdbx_description
1 polymer ?
#
loop_
_entity_poly.entity_id
_entity_poly.type
_entity_poly.pdbx_seq_one_letter_code
_entity_poly.pdbx_strand_id
1 'polypeptide(L)' 'MLKRQLSHLQTYLGGIKYMTGLPDIVIIVDQHEEYTALQECITLGIPTICLIDTNCDPDLADISIPANDDAIIFNPINS' A
#
# COMPACT_ATOMS: atom_id res chain seq x y z
N MET A 1 23.10 19.08 2.23
CA MET A 1 22.83 17.86 3.01
C MET A 1 21.41 17.85 3.58
N LEU A 2 21.01 18.87 4.37
CA LEU A 2 19.66 19.00 4.93
C LEU A 2 18.52 18.90 3.91
N LYS A 3 18.63 19.58 2.76
CA LYS A 3 17.63 19.48 1.68
C LYS A 3 17.45 18.05 1.14
N ARG A 4 18.53 17.25 1.09
CA ARG A 4 18.49 15.86 0.62
C ARG A 4 17.79 14.96 1.64
N GLN A 5 18.08 15.15 2.92
CA GLN A 5 17.42 14.40 4.00
C GLN A 5 15.93 14.74 4.08
N LEU A 6 15.57 16.02 3.95
CA LEU A 6 14.18 16.46 3.89
C LEU A 6 13.44 15.83 2.70
N SER A 7 14.05 15.87 1.50
CA SER A 7 13.46 15.24 0.32
C SER A 7 13.26 13.74 0.51
N HIS A 8 14.23 13.04 1.10
CA HIS A 8 14.14 11.62 1.37
C HIS A 8 12.99 11.31 2.33
N LEU A 9 12.91 12.00 3.47
CA LEU A 9 11.80 11.84 4.41
C LEU A 9 10.44 12.13 3.75
N GLN A 10 10.36 13.15 2.90
CA GLN A 10 9.11 13.50 2.23
C GLN A 10 8.68 12.45 1.20
N THR A 11 9.61 11.75 0.55
CA THR A 11 9.32 10.63 -0.35
C THR A 11 8.66 9.46 0.38
N TYR A 12 9.16 9.08 1.57
CA TYR A 12 8.66 7.89 2.28
C TYR A 12 7.54 8.18 3.28
N LEU A 13 7.56 9.33 3.95
CA LEU A 13 6.63 9.66 5.05
C LEU A 13 5.62 10.75 4.67
N GLY A 14 5.67 11.27 3.45
CA GLY A 14 4.79 12.34 3.00
C GLY A 14 3.30 11.98 3.08
N GLY A 15 2.96 10.73 2.75
CA GLY A 15 1.58 10.22 2.77
C GLY A 15 0.94 10.18 4.16
N ILE A 16 1.75 10.02 5.21
CA ILE A 16 1.28 9.90 6.61
C ILE A 16 1.46 11.20 7.41
N LYS A 17 1.86 12.30 6.77
CA LYS A 17 2.22 13.57 7.44
C LYS A 17 1.14 14.11 8.39
N TYR A 18 -0.13 13.87 8.07
CA TYR A 18 -1.28 14.36 8.83
C TYR A 18 -2.00 13.27 9.63
N MET A 19 -1.48 12.04 9.64
CA MET A 19 -2.04 10.97 10.47
C MET A 19 -1.75 11.27 11.94
N THR A 20 -2.81 11.30 12.76
CA THR A 20 -2.73 11.56 14.20
C THR A 20 -2.81 10.29 15.05
N GLY A 21 -3.10 9.15 14.40
CA GLY A 21 -3.21 7.83 15.01
C GLY A 21 -3.09 6.73 13.96
N LEU A 22 -3.26 5.48 14.40
CA LEU A 22 -3.28 4.32 13.51
C LEU A 22 -4.55 4.34 12.63
N PRO A 23 -4.49 3.76 11.41
CA PRO A 23 -5.66 3.60 10.57
C PRO A 23 -6.59 2.51 11.11
N ASP A 24 -7.89 2.65 10.86
CA ASP A 24 -8.88 1.61 11.20
C ASP A 24 -8.91 0.47 10.17
N ILE A 25 -8.50 0.75 8.92
CA ILE A 25 -8.44 -0.18 7.79
C ILE A 25 -7.25 0.21 6.90
N VAL A 26 -6.56 -0.76 6.32
CA VAL A 26 -5.50 -0.54 5.32
C VAL A 26 -5.88 -1.19 3.98
N ILE A 27 -5.63 -0.48 2.88
CA ILE A 27 -5.78 -0.99 1.52
C ILE A 27 -4.39 -1.27 0.96
N ILE A 28 -4.17 -2.47 0.45
CA ILE A 28 -2.91 -2.93 -0.14
C ILE A 28 -3.15 -3.22 -1.63
N VAL A 29 -2.29 -2.68 -2.49
CA VAL A 29 -2.47 -2.75 -3.95
C VAL A 29 -1.67 -3.88 -4.60
N ASP A 30 -0.49 -4.16 -4.07
CA ASP A 30 0.37 -5.25 -4.53
C ASP A 30 0.84 -6.03 -3.30
N GLN A 31 0.31 -7.25 -3.13
CA GLN A 31 0.60 -8.07 -1.96
C GLN A 31 2.08 -8.52 -1.92
N HIS A 32 2.68 -8.72 -3.08
CA HIS A 32 4.04 -9.25 -3.18
C HIS A 32 5.07 -8.17 -2.85
N GLU A 33 4.90 -6.96 -3.38
CA GLU A 33 5.76 -5.81 -3.04
C GLU A 33 5.55 -5.35 -1.58
N GLU A 34 4.31 -5.38 -1.08
CA GLU A 34 3.95 -4.82 0.23
C GLU A 34 3.72 -5.88 1.32
N TYR A 35 4.34 -7.06 1.19
CA TYR A 35 4.20 -8.16 2.16
C TYR A 35 4.52 -7.74 3.60
N THR A 36 5.50 -6.85 3.79
CA THR A 36 5.88 -6.34 5.12
C THR A 36 4.75 -5.52 5.74
N ALA A 37 4.10 -4.65 4.95
CA ALA A 37 2.99 -3.84 5.43
C ALA A 37 1.78 -4.72 5.83
N LEU A 38 1.54 -5.79 5.08
CA LEU A 38 0.51 -6.79 5.41
C LEU A 38 0.80 -7.46 6.76
N GLN A 39 2.03 -7.90 6.99
CA GLN A 39 2.44 -8.52 8.27
C GLN A 39 2.33 -7.55 9.46
N GLU A 40 2.68 -6.29 9.26
CA GLU A 40 2.51 -5.25 10.29
C GLU A 40 1.02 -5.04 10.62
N CYS A 41 0.14 -5.01 9.62
CA CYS A 41 -1.31 -4.89 9.83
C CYS A 41 -1.86 -6.09 10.60
N ILE A 42 -1.48 -7.32 10.22
CA ILE A 42 -1.86 -8.55 10.93
C ILE A 42 -1.40 -8.49 12.40
N THR A 43 -0.16 -8.05 12.63
CA THR A 43 0.41 -7.94 13.99
C THR A 43 -0.34 -6.91 14.84
N LEU A 44 -0.75 -5.80 14.24
CA LEU A 44 -1.50 -4.74 14.91
C LEU A 44 -3.01 -5.03 15.01
N GLY A 45 -3.50 -6.09 14.36
CA GLY A 45 -4.91 -6.42 14.27
C GLY A 45 -5.71 -5.41 13.45
N ILE A 46 -5.07 -4.74 12.49
CA ILE A 46 -5.71 -3.78 11.58
C ILE A 46 -6.22 -4.56 10.37
N PRO A 47 -7.54 -4.53 10.08
CA PRO A 47 -8.10 -5.25 8.96
C PRO A 47 -7.62 -4.70 7.62
N THR A 48 -7.45 -5.59 6.64
CA THR A 48 -6.86 -5.29 5.34
C THR A 48 -7.78 -5.62 4.17
N ILE A 49 -7.75 -4.75 3.15
CA ILE A 49 -8.35 -4.99 1.84
C ILE A 49 -7.20 -5.07 0.84
N CYS A 50 -7.00 -6.21 0.20
CA CYS A 50 -5.88 -6.43 -0.71
C CYS A 50 -6.37 -6.65 -2.14
N LEU A 51 -5.78 -5.93 -3.08
CA LEU A 51 -5.82 -6.30 -4.49
C LEU A 51 -4.86 -7.47 -4.69
N ILE A 52 -5.36 -8.55 -5.28
CA ILE A 52 -4.58 -9.79 -5.46
C ILE A 52 -4.56 -10.18 -6.94
N ASP A 53 -3.36 -10.49 -7.43
CA ASP A 53 -3.16 -11.16 -8.73
C ASP A 53 -2.94 -12.68 -8.55
N THR A 54 -2.86 -13.40 -9.66
CA THR A 54 -2.69 -14.86 -9.72
C THR A 54 -1.47 -15.42 -8.97
N ASN A 55 -0.50 -14.57 -8.62
CA ASN A 55 0.72 -14.92 -7.89
C ASN A 55 0.64 -14.70 -6.36
N CYS A 56 -0.49 -14.22 -5.85
CA CYS A 56 -0.73 -13.83 -4.46
C CYS A 56 -1.43 -14.93 -3.64
N ASP A 57 -1.27 -14.91 -2.31
CA ASP A 57 -2.00 -15.79 -1.39
C ASP A 57 -3.24 -15.06 -0.83
N PRO A 58 -4.47 -15.43 -1.27
CA PRO A 58 -5.69 -14.72 -0.89
C PRO A 58 -6.04 -14.84 0.60
N ASP A 59 -5.46 -15.80 1.33
CA ASP A 59 -5.80 -16.09 2.73
C ASP A 59 -5.11 -15.13 3.71
N LEU A 60 -4.16 -14.32 3.25
CA LEU A 60 -3.42 -13.38 4.10
C LEU A 60 -4.13 -12.03 4.32
N ALA A 61 -5.17 -11.72 3.54
CA ALA A 61 -5.94 -10.48 3.66
C ALA A 61 -7.38 -10.77 4.12
N ASP A 62 -7.96 -9.86 4.90
CA ASP A 62 -9.34 -10.03 5.39
C ASP A 62 -10.36 -9.94 4.25
N ILE A 63 -10.10 -9.06 3.28
CA ILE A 63 -10.89 -8.92 2.06
C ILE A 63 -9.94 -8.93 0.86
N SER A 64 -10.07 -9.95 0.03
CA SER A 64 -9.30 -10.10 -1.20
C SER A 64 -10.13 -9.70 -2.42
N ILE A 65 -9.61 -8.75 -3.21
CA ILE A 65 -10.22 -8.26 -4.45
C ILE A 65 -9.34 -8.72 -5.62
N PRO A 66 -9.79 -9.69 -6.44
CA PRO A 66 -9.05 -10.11 -7.62
C PRO A 66 -8.89 -8.97 -8.63
N ALA A 67 -7.66 -8.63 -8.97
CA ALA A 67 -7.32 -7.58 -9.92
C ALA A 67 -5.96 -7.85 -10.56
N ASN A 68 -5.79 -7.42 -11.82
CA ASN A 68 -4.49 -7.41 -12.47
C ASN A 68 -3.75 -6.13 -12.07
N ASP A 69 -2.74 -6.24 -11.22
CA ASP A 69 -1.90 -5.14 -10.72
C ASP A 69 -0.86 -4.66 -11.73
N ASP A 70 -0.46 -5.52 -12.68
CA ASP A 70 0.50 -5.24 -13.76
C ASP A 70 0.06 -4.17 -14.79
N ALA A 71 -1.20 -3.73 -14.77
CA ALA A 71 -1.75 -2.81 -15.78
C ALA A 71 -1.74 -1.34 -15.33
N ILE A 72 -0.70 -0.59 -15.68
CA ILE A 72 -0.77 0.88 -15.68
C ILE A 72 -1.53 1.32 -16.94
N ILE A 73 -2.85 1.51 -16.83
CA ILE A 73 -3.63 2.18 -17.88
C ILE A 73 -3.40 3.69 -17.75
N PHE A 74 -2.33 4.20 -18.36
CA PHE A 74 -2.13 5.63 -18.56
C PHE A 74 -2.91 6.08 -19.81
N ASN A 75 -3.99 6.85 -19.66
CA ASN A 75 -4.70 7.45 -20.79
C ASN A 75 -4.28 8.92 -20.98
N PRO A 76 -3.40 9.26 -21.94
CA PRO A 76 -2.76 10.57 -22.03
C PRO A 76 -3.62 11.68 -22.67
N ILE A 77 -4.90 11.45 -22.97
CA ILE A 77 -5.69 12.35 -23.86
C ILE A 77 -6.09 13.71 -23.23
N ASN A 78 -5.54 14.10 -22.08
CA ASN A 78 -5.67 15.46 -21.55
C ASN A 78 -4.35 15.94 -20.92
N SER A 79 -3.25 15.82 -21.67
CA SER A 79 -1.96 16.47 -21.35
C SER A 79 -1.91 17.87 -21.97
#